data_AF-A0A494BAQ5-F1
#
_entry.id   AF-A0A494BAQ5-F1
#
_cell.length_a   1.000
_cell.length_b   1.000
_cell.length_c   1.000
_cell.angle_alpha   90.00
_cell.angle_beta   90.00
_cell.angle_gamma   90.00
#
_symmetry.space_group_name_H-M   'P 1'
#
loop_
_entity.id
_entity.type
_entity.pdbx_description
1 polymer ?
#
loop_
_entity_poly.entity_id
_entity_poly.type
_entity_poly.pdbx_seq_one_letter_code
_entity_poly.pdbx_strand_id
1 'polypeptide(L)'
;MYVRVSFDTKPDLLLHLMTKEWQLELPKLLISVHGGLQNFELQPKLKQVFGKGLIKAAMTTGAWIFTGGVNTGVIRHVGDALKDHASKSRGKICTIGIAPWGIVENQEDLIGRDVVRPYQTMSNPMSKLTVLNSMHSHFILA
;
A
#
# COMPACT_ATOMS: atom_id res chain seq x y z
N MET A 1 -0.81 -6.48 6.89
CA MET A 1 -0.84 -6.05 8.32
C MET A 1 -1.08 -4.55 8.37
N TYR A 2 -1.58 -4.00 9.46
CA TYR A 2 -1.74 -2.55 9.60
C TYR A 2 -1.46 -2.10 11.02
N VAL A 3 -1.14 -0.82 11.19
CA VAL A 3 -1.07 -0.14 12.48
C VAL A 3 -1.69 1.24 12.34
N ARG A 4 -2.42 1.70 13.36
CA ARG A 4 -2.79 3.12 13.48
C ARG A 4 -1.80 3.79 14.42
N VAL A 5 -1.26 4.93 14.01
CA VAL A 5 -0.27 5.71 14.75
C VAL A 5 -0.73 7.15 14.88
N SER A 6 -0.21 7.87 15.88
CA SER A 6 -0.43 9.32 15.97
C SER A 6 0.49 10.04 14.97
N PHE A 7 0.09 11.23 14.51
CA PHE A 7 0.85 12.03 13.55
C PHE A 7 2.26 12.44 14.05
N ASP A 8 2.45 12.47 15.37
CA ASP A 8 3.71 12.80 16.05
C ASP A 8 4.54 11.57 16.45
N THR A 9 4.12 10.37 16.02
CA THR A 9 4.88 9.14 16.24
C THR A 9 6.24 9.25 15.57
N LYS A 10 7.30 9.02 16.33
CA LYS A 10 8.66 9.17 15.81
C LYS A 10 8.99 8.09 14.75
N PRO A 11 9.66 8.45 13.64
CA PRO A 11 9.97 7.51 12.56
C PRO A 11 10.83 6.31 12.98
N ASP A 12 11.69 6.43 14.00
CA ASP A 12 12.50 5.34 14.53
C ASP A 12 11.65 4.21 15.12
N LEU A 13 10.50 4.54 15.74
CA LEU A 13 9.54 3.55 16.21
C LEU A 13 8.86 2.83 15.05
N LEU A 14 8.57 3.53 13.94
CA LEU A 14 8.03 2.90 12.73
C LEU A 14 9.05 1.95 12.09
N LEU A 15 10.33 2.34 12.04
CA LEU A 15 11.39 1.47 11.56
C LEU A 15 11.57 0.23 12.44
N HIS A 16 11.50 0.41 13.76
CA HIS A 16 11.52 -0.70 14.71
C HIS A 16 10.35 -1.64 14.47
N LEU A 17 9.13 -1.12 14.37
CA LEU A 17 7.93 -1.91 14.04
C LEU A 17 8.14 -2.71 12.75
N MET A 18 8.57 -2.06 11.66
CA MET A 18 8.75 -2.70 10.37
C MET A 18 9.78 -3.84 10.41
N THR A 19 10.91 -3.62 11.10
CA THR A 19 12.04 -4.59 11.07
C THR A 19 11.98 -5.64 12.16
N LYS A 20 11.35 -5.36 13.32
CA LYS A 20 11.29 -6.25 14.47
C LYS A 20 9.94 -6.95 14.60
N GLU A 21 8.85 -6.19 14.60
CA GLU A 21 7.52 -6.74 14.81
C GLU A 21 6.94 -7.35 13.53
N TRP A 22 7.05 -6.64 12.40
CA TRP A 22 6.63 -7.15 11.09
C TRP A 22 7.69 -8.03 10.41
N GLN A 23 8.89 -8.12 11.00
CA GLN A 23 10.00 -8.95 10.53
C GLN A 23 10.37 -8.69 9.05
N LEU A 24 10.26 -7.43 8.60
CA LEU A 24 10.65 -7.05 7.26
C LEU A 24 12.17 -6.96 7.18
N GLU A 25 12.74 -7.64 6.18
CA GLU A 25 14.16 -7.48 5.85
C GLU A 25 14.43 -6.05 5.42
N LEU A 26 15.47 -5.45 6.01
CA LEU A 26 15.87 -4.06 5.72
C LEU A 26 16.20 -3.93 4.22
N PRO A 27 15.58 -2.98 3.50
CA PRO A 27 15.74 -2.90 2.07
C PRO A 27 17.05 -2.21 1.71
N LYS A 28 17.61 -2.56 0.55
CA LYS A 28 18.77 -1.86 -0.03
C LYS A 28 18.38 -0.58 -0.76
N LEU A 29 17.09 -0.42 -1.07
CA LEU A 29 16.54 0.69 -1.85
C LEU A 29 15.09 0.95 -1.40
N LEU A 30 14.70 2.22 -1.41
CA LEU A 30 13.31 2.64 -1.21
C LEU A 30 12.77 3.22 -2.51
N ILE A 31 11.56 2.82 -2.89
CA ILE A 31 10.83 3.37 -4.03
C ILE A 31 9.58 4.06 -3.48
N SER A 32 9.50 5.38 -3.59
CA SER A 32 8.29 6.13 -3.23
C SER A 32 7.50 6.48 -4.48
N VAL A 33 6.22 6.08 -4.52
CA VAL A 33 5.31 6.37 -5.63
C VAL A 33 4.21 7.32 -5.18
N HIS A 34 4.18 8.50 -5.79
CA HIS A 34 3.19 9.54 -5.56
C HIS A 34 2.52 9.94 -6.87
N GLY A 35 1.34 10.55 -6.78
CA GLY A 35 0.66 11.14 -7.92
C GLY A 35 -0.74 11.62 -7.57
N GLY A 36 -1.51 12.00 -8.60
CA GLY A 36 -2.87 12.50 -8.42
C GLY A 36 -3.79 11.46 -7.76
N LEU A 37 -4.71 11.96 -6.92
CA LEU A 37 -5.74 11.14 -6.25
C LEU A 37 -6.95 10.87 -7.15
N GLN A 38 -7.16 11.67 -8.20
CA GLN A 38 -8.26 11.44 -9.13
C GLN A 38 -7.96 10.23 -10.01
N ASN A 39 -8.94 9.34 -10.17
CA ASN A 39 -8.82 8.19 -11.06
C ASN A 39 -8.68 8.65 -12.51
N PHE A 40 -7.78 8.00 -13.23
CA PHE A 40 -7.55 8.19 -14.65
C PHE A 40 -7.20 6.86 -15.29
N GLU A 41 -7.25 6.80 -16.63
CA GLU A 41 -6.87 5.62 -17.37
C GLU A 41 -5.52 5.84 -18.06
N LEU A 42 -4.63 4.87 -17.89
CA LEU A 42 -3.35 4.83 -18.60
C LEU A 42 -3.53 4.16 -19.95
N GLN A 43 -2.86 4.68 -20.98
CA GLN A 43 -2.75 3.97 -22.24
C GLN A 43 -2.15 2.56 -22.01
N PRO A 44 -2.66 1.49 -22.66
CA PRO A 44 -2.26 0.12 -22.35
C PRO A 44 -0.74 -0.14 -22.39
N LYS A 45 -0.05 0.45 -23.37
CA LYS A 45 1.41 0.34 -23.49
C LYS A 45 2.13 0.98 -22.30
N LEU A 46 1.68 2.16 -21.87
CA LEU A 46 2.26 2.86 -20.73
C LEU A 46 1.99 2.11 -19.42
N LYS A 47 0.76 1.61 -19.21
CA LYS A 47 0.41 0.76 -18.06
C LYS A 47 1.34 -0.46 -17.98
N GLN A 48 1.60 -1.11 -19.12
CA GLN A 48 2.46 -2.28 -19.19
C GLN A 48 3.93 -1.96 -18.87
N VAL A 49 4.49 -0.89 -19.46
CA VAL A 49 5.89 -0.50 -19.22
C VAL A 49 6.08 -0.06 -17.77
N PHE A 50 5.17 0.77 -17.25
CA PHE A 50 5.17 1.20 -15.85
C PHE A 50 5.14 0.00 -14.91
N GLY A 51 4.15 -0.88 -15.04
CA GLY A 51 3.98 -2.03 -14.17
C GLY A 51 5.18 -2.98 -14.21
N LYS A 52 5.64 -3.35 -15.41
CA LYS A 52 6.83 -4.23 -15.55
C LYS A 52 8.09 -3.59 -14.98
N GLY A 53 8.31 -2.30 -15.21
CA GLY A 53 9.48 -1.57 -14.71
C GLY A 53 9.50 -1.54 -13.18
N LEU A 54 8.38 -1.15 -12.56
CA LEU A 54 8.24 -1.08 -11.11
C LEU A 54 8.47 -2.44 -10.45
N ILE A 55 7.79 -3.48 -10.94
CA ILE A 55 7.91 -4.84 -10.41
C ILE A 55 9.33 -5.38 -10.57
N LYS A 56 9.95 -5.18 -11.74
CA LYS A 56 11.33 -5.62 -12.00
C LYS A 56 12.31 -4.91 -11.06
N ALA A 57 12.20 -3.60 -10.88
CA ALA A 57 13.09 -2.85 -10.00
C ALA A 57 12.98 -3.34 -8.54
N ALA A 58 11.75 -3.50 -8.04
CA ALA A 58 11.51 -3.96 -6.67
C ALA A 58 12.04 -5.39 -6.44
N MET A 59 11.74 -6.32 -7.34
CA MET A 59 12.18 -7.72 -7.23
C MET A 59 13.69 -7.88 -7.33
N THR A 60 14.35 -7.08 -8.19
CA THR A 60 15.80 -7.20 -8.43
C THR A 60 16.62 -6.70 -7.25
N THR A 61 16.11 -5.67 -6.56
CA THR A 61 16.85 -4.96 -5.50
C THR A 61 16.41 -5.34 -4.08
N GLY A 62 15.25 -6.00 -3.95
CA GLY A 62 14.60 -6.18 -2.65
C GLY A 62 14.08 -4.86 -2.07
N ALA A 63 13.68 -3.92 -2.94
CA ALA A 63 13.21 -2.61 -2.50
C ALA A 63 11.87 -2.68 -1.77
N TRP A 64 11.68 -1.79 -0.81
CA TRP A 64 10.34 -1.48 -0.29
C TRP A 64 9.69 -0.41 -1.17
N ILE A 65 8.42 -0.62 -1.49
CA ILE A 65 7.60 0.35 -2.22
C ILE A 65 6.69 1.08 -1.23
N PHE A 66 6.83 2.41 -1.13
CA PHE A 66 5.95 3.27 -0.35
C PHE A 66 4.96 3.99 -1.24
N THR A 67 3.69 4.04 -0.84
CA THR A 67 2.64 4.81 -1.53
C THR A 67 1.64 5.42 -0.54
N GLY A 68 0.69 6.22 -1.04
CA GLY A 68 -0.44 6.73 -0.24
C GLY A 68 -1.45 5.68 0.25
N GLY A 69 -1.30 4.40 -0.13
CA GLY A 69 -2.10 3.27 0.38
C GLY A 69 -3.56 3.18 -0.09
N VAL A 70 -4.20 4.29 -0.45
CA VAL A 70 -5.61 4.31 -0.89
C VAL A 70 -5.76 3.91 -2.35
N ASN A 71 -6.87 3.25 -2.69
CA ASN A 71 -7.11 2.68 -4.02
C ASN A 71 -7.61 3.72 -5.04
N THR A 72 -6.86 4.81 -5.21
CA THR A 72 -7.22 5.90 -6.11
C THR A 72 -6.03 6.36 -6.96
N GLY A 73 -6.35 6.98 -8.10
CA GLY A 73 -5.40 7.59 -9.02
C GLY A 73 -4.19 6.70 -9.34
N VAL A 74 -2.99 7.22 -9.13
CA VAL A 74 -1.74 6.48 -9.44
C VAL A 74 -1.63 5.18 -8.65
N ILE A 75 -2.13 5.13 -7.42
CA ILE A 75 -1.95 3.98 -6.52
C ILE A 75 -2.78 2.79 -7.01
N ARG A 76 -3.92 3.03 -7.66
CA ARG A 76 -4.69 1.97 -8.37
C ARG A 76 -3.81 1.28 -9.42
N HIS A 77 -3.03 2.01 -10.19
CA HIS A 77 -2.14 1.42 -11.21
C HIS A 77 -0.95 0.67 -10.61
N VAL A 78 -0.45 1.09 -9.44
CA VAL A 78 0.54 0.33 -8.66
C VAL A 78 -0.08 -0.99 -8.20
N GLY A 79 -1.30 -0.96 -7.66
CA GLY A 79 -2.03 -2.16 -7.26
C GLY A 79 -2.25 -3.13 -8.42
N ASP A 80 -2.67 -2.64 -9.58
CA ASP A 80 -2.81 -3.46 -10.80
C ASP A 80 -1.49 -4.17 -11.16
N ALA A 81 -0.36 -3.45 -11.12
CA ALA A 81 0.95 -4.04 -11.41
C ALA A 81 1.35 -5.14 -10.39
N LEU A 82 1.06 -4.90 -9.11
CA LEU A 82 1.29 -5.88 -8.04
C LEU A 82 0.41 -7.12 -8.21
N LYS A 83 -0.85 -6.94 -8.60
CA LYS A 83 -1.81 -8.03 -8.87
C LYS A 83 -1.37 -8.88 -10.06
N ASP A 84 -0.96 -8.23 -11.14
CA ASP A 84 -0.45 -8.90 -12.33
C ASP A 84 0.83 -9.71 -12.05
N HIS A 85 1.66 -9.25 -11.12
CA HIS A 85 2.85 -9.99 -10.67
C HIS A 85 2.49 -11.17 -9.77
N ALA A 86 1.63 -10.96 -8.77
CA ALA A 86 1.22 -12.00 -7.81
C ALA A 86 0.55 -13.20 -8.50
N SER A 87 -0.16 -12.98 -9.60
CA SER A 87 -0.75 -14.07 -10.41
C SER A 87 0.29 -14.91 -11.17
N LYS A 88 1.51 -14.40 -11.38
CA LYS A 88 2.54 -15.01 -12.24
C LYS A 88 3.76 -15.54 -11.47
N SER A 89 3.99 -15.05 -10.26
CA SER A 89 5.19 -15.36 -9.48
C SER A 89 4.89 -15.42 -7.98
N ARG A 90 5.69 -16.21 -7.26
CA ARG A 90 5.65 -16.31 -5.79
C ARG A 90 6.50 -15.26 -5.07
N GLY A 91 7.24 -14.42 -5.80
CA GLY A 91 8.09 -13.39 -5.22
C GLY A 91 7.26 -12.33 -4.48
N LYS A 92 7.43 -12.22 -3.16
CA LYS A 92 6.74 -11.21 -2.35
C LYS A 92 7.44 -9.86 -2.48
N ILE A 93 6.68 -8.84 -2.85
CA ILE A 93 7.14 -7.44 -2.90
C ILE A 93 6.62 -6.74 -1.65
N CYS A 94 7.52 -6.13 -0.87
CA CYS A 94 7.12 -5.32 0.27
C CYS A 94 6.56 -3.99 -0.23
N THR A 95 5.24 -3.82 -0.08
CA THR A 95 4.53 -2.58 -0.42
C THR A 95 3.82 -2.05 0.81
N ILE A 96 4.12 -0.81 1.20
CA ILE A 96 3.68 -0.16 2.42
C ILE A 96 2.84 1.07 2.05
N GLY A 97 1.58 1.08 2.47
CA GLY A 97 0.66 2.18 2.26
C GLY A 97 0.61 3.08 3.47
N ILE A 98 0.89 4.37 3.31
CA ILE A 98 0.73 5.37 4.36
C ILE A 98 -0.51 6.19 4.04
N ALA A 99 -1.59 5.96 4.78
CA ALA A 99 -2.89 6.58 4.50
C ALA A 99 -3.40 7.34 5.73
N PRO A 100 -4.00 8.54 5.56
CA PRO A 100 -4.68 9.20 6.66
C PRO A 100 -5.87 8.35 7.14
N TRP A 101 -5.99 8.13 8.44
CA TRP A 101 -7.07 7.35 9.05
C TRP A 101 -8.44 7.90 8.66
N GLY A 102 -8.63 9.22 8.75
CA GLY A 102 -9.91 9.88 8.54
C GLY A 102 -10.45 9.86 7.10
N ILE A 103 -9.71 9.30 6.13
CA ILE A 103 -10.19 9.11 4.75
C ILE A 103 -10.47 7.66 4.39
N VAL A 104 -10.29 6.72 5.34
CA VAL A 104 -10.47 5.29 5.11
C VAL A 104 -11.95 4.93 5.23
N GLU A 105 -12.53 4.44 4.14
CA GLU A 105 -13.87 3.87 4.13
C GLU A 105 -13.93 2.67 5.09
N ASN A 106 -15.01 2.54 5.88
CA ASN A 106 -15.19 1.48 6.87
C ASN A 106 -14.04 1.38 7.89
N GLN A 107 -13.43 2.50 8.28
CA GLN A 107 -12.36 2.53 9.29
C GLN A 107 -12.78 1.85 10.63
N GLU A 108 -14.07 1.89 10.99
CA GLU A 108 -14.59 1.26 12.21
C GLU A 108 -14.40 -0.26 12.20
N ASP A 109 -14.35 -0.89 11.02
CA ASP A 109 -14.05 -2.32 10.90
C ASP A 109 -12.63 -2.64 11.35
N LEU A 110 -11.70 -1.70 11.27
CA LEU A 110 -10.30 -1.86 11.66
C LEU A 110 -10.08 -1.62 13.18
N ILE A 111 -11.12 -1.28 13.94
CA ILE A 111 -11.00 -1.05 15.38
C ILE A 111 -11.14 -2.37 16.13
N GLY A 112 -10.15 -2.66 16.96
CA GLY A 112 -10.13 -3.81 17.85
C GLY A 112 -8.86 -3.86 18.68
N ARG A 113 -8.93 -4.46 19.86
CA ARG A 113 -7.79 -4.69 20.74
C ARG A 113 -7.40 -6.16 20.70
N ASP A 114 -6.13 -6.44 20.41
CA ASP A 114 -5.56 -7.79 20.40
C ASP A 114 -6.33 -8.78 19.49
N VAL A 115 -6.93 -8.28 18.41
CA VAL A 115 -7.75 -9.06 17.47
C VAL A 115 -7.39 -8.76 16.03
N VAL A 116 -7.53 -9.77 15.18
CA VAL A 116 -7.46 -9.60 13.72
C VAL A 116 -8.83 -9.15 13.22
N ARG A 117 -8.86 -8.01 12.53
CA ARG A 117 -10.08 -7.48 11.92
C ARG A 117 -10.04 -7.65 10.39
N PRO A 118 -11.03 -8.31 9.77
CA PRO A 118 -11.16 -8.29 8.33
C PRO A 118 -11.54 -6.88 7.86
N TYR A 119 -10.97 -6.46 6.74
CA TYR A 119 -11.31 -5.20 6.08
C TYR A 119 -11.90 -5.49 4.71
N GLN A 120 -13.05 -4.89 4.39
CA GLN A 120 -13.70 -5.06 3.10
C GLN A 120 -13.43 -3.84 2.21
N THR A 121 -12.82 -4.06 1.06
CA THR A 121 -12.52 -3.02 0.08
C THR A 121 -13.73 -2.70 -0.82
N MET A 122 -14.92 -2.57 -0.24
CA MET A 122 -16.12 -2.18 -0.96
C MET A 122 -16.26 -0.67 -0.94
N SER A 123 -16.20 -0.05 -2.11
CA SER A 123 -16.42 1.38 -2.26
C SER A 123 -17.91 1.71 -2.15
N ASN A 124 -18.26 2.68 -1.31
CA ASN A 124 -19.60 3.26 -1.30
C ASN A 124 -19.66 4.44 -2.28
N PRO A 125 -20.47 4.38 -3.36
CA PRO A 125 -20.54 5.47 -4.36
C PRO A 125 -21.01 6.82 -3.80
N MET A 126 -21.68 6.82 -2.65
CA MET A 126 -22.18 8.02 -1.98
C MET A 126 -21.20 8.59 -0.96
N SER A 127 -20.13 7.85 -0.64
CA SER A 127 -19.13 8.26 0.34
C SER A 127 -18.05 9.14 -0.30
N LYS A 128 -17.51 10.07 0.49
CA LYS A 128 -16.32 10.86 0.13
C LYS A 128 -15.02 10.19 0.60
N LEU A 129 -15.11 9.06 1.31
CA LEU A 129 -13.98 8.31 1.79
C LEU A 129 -13.44 7.38 0.68
N THR A 130 -12.31 6.75 0.95
CA THR A 130 -11.59 5.92 -0.01
C THR A 130 -11.23 4.58 0.62
N VAL A 131 -11.28 3.51 -0.16
CA VAL A 131 -10.86 2.19 0.31
C VAL A 131 -9.34 2.06 0.24
N LEU A 132 -8.77 1.29 1.17
CA LEU A 132 -7.36 0.87 1.09
C LEU A 132 -7.15 -0.03 -0.14
N ASN A 133 -5.95 0.03 -0.74
CA ASN A 133 -5.60 -0.81 -1.88
C ASN A 133 -5.26 -2.24 -1.42
N SER A 134 -6.06 -3.22 -1.84
CA SER A 134 -5.92 -4.61 -1.37
C SER A 134 -4.61 -5.30 -1.78
N MET A 135 -3.82 -4.71 -2.67
CA MET A 135 -2.54 -5.29 -3.11
C MET A 135 -1.34 -4.86 -2.26
N HIS A 136 -1.54 -3.92 -1.33
CA HIS A 136 -0.51 -3.54 -0.38
C HIS A 136 -0.35 -4.59 0.71
N SER A 137 0.89 -4.86 1.08
CA SER A 137 1.23 -5.85 2.11
C SER A 137 1.06 -5.30 3.54
N HIS A 138 1.35 -4.01 3.72
CA HIS A 138 1.36 -3.35 5.02
C HIS A 138 0.74 -1.95 4.93
N PHE A 139 0.16 -1.49 6.04
CA PHE A 139 -0.40 -0.15 6.16
C PHE A 139 0.04 0.54 7.45
N ILE A 140 0.36 1.82 7.33
CA ILE A 140 0.50 2.76 8.45
C ILE A 140 -0.62 3.78 8.29
N LEU A 141 -1.53 3.81 9.26
CA LEU A 141 -2.69 4.68 9.26
C LEU A 141 -2.43 5.84 10.24
N ALA A 142 -2.37 7.07 9.75
CA ALA A 142 -2.01 8.25 10.54
C ALA A 142 -3.19 9.21 10.77
#